data_AF-A0A962SQR1-F1
#
_entry.id   AF-A0A962SQR1-F1
#
_cell.length_a   1.000
_cell.length_b   1.000
_cell.length_c   1.000
_cell.angle_alpha   90.00
_cell.angle_beta   90.00
_cell.angle_gamma   90.00
#
_symmetry.space_group_name_H-M   'P 1'
#
loop_
_entity.id
_entity.type
_entity.pdbx_description
1 polymer ?
#
loop_
_entity_poly.entity_id
_entity_poly.type
_entity_poly.pdbx_seq_one_letter_code
_entity_poly.pdbx_strand_id
1 'polypeptide(L)'
;VALALLDDVPIMTIAYDNTLPDPQPVRWNPERTFAVSIVLGLLAVAQSFGLLALGMNVLHLDGAHLQTMLFLQLLVGGHLLLLLTRTPKAFWAPPYPSWQLLTAVVGTQILGVLMCGFGWLVPALPWHLIGWVWVYNLVWMIVQDGVKWVTYRVINQRANGETTRPGFGQLVTALENG
;
A
#
# COMPACT_ATOMS: atom_id res chain seq x y z
N VAL A 1 -11.00 16.88 -4.45
CA VAL A 1 -10.05 17.61 -5.32
C VAL A 1 -8.70 17.78 -4.65
N ALA A 2 -8.62 18.36 -3.44
CA ALA A 2 -7.34 18.52 -2.73
C ALA A 2 -6.53 17.21 -2.63
N LEU A 3 -7.18 16.09 -2.29
CA LEU A 3 -6.50 14.80 -2.15
C LEU A 3 -5.74 14.38 -3.41
N ALA A 4 -6.42 14.39 -4.56
CA ALA A 4 -5.82 14.04 -5.84
C ALA A 4 -4.60 14.92 -6.18
N LEU A 5 -4.69 16.22 -5.91
CA LEU A 5 -3.58 17.15 -6.15
C LEU A 5 -2.36 16.87 -5.25
N LEU A 6 -2.59 16.47 -3.99
CA LEU A 6 -1.49 16.12 -3.10
C LEU A 6 -0.84 14.78 -3.47
N ASP A 7 -1.63 13.82 -3.96
CA ASP A 7 -1.16 12.48 -4.35
C ASP A 7 -0.37 12.50 -5.67
N ASP A 8 -0.64 13.47 -6.56
CA ASP A 8 0.06 13.62 -7.84
C ASP A 8 1.57 13.90 -7.67
N VAL A 9 1.97 14.60 -6.59
CA VAL A 9 3.38 14.95 -6.35
C VAL A 9 4.24 13.71 -6.14
N PRO A 10 3.93 12.79 -5.20
CA PRO A 10 4.69 11.55 -5.07
C PRO A 10 4.63 10.66 -6.32
N ILE A 11 3.48 10.58 -6.99
CA ILE A 11 3.34 9.80 -8.23
C ILE A 11 4.32 10.29 -9.30
N MET A 12 4.45 11.60 -9.49
CA MET A 12 5.44 12.16 -10.41
C MET A 12 6.87 11.82 -9.98
N THR A 13 7.17 11.81 -8.68
CA THR A 13 8.51 11.44 -8.20
C THR A 13 8.86 9.97 -8.35
N ILE A 14 7.87 9.07 -8.51
CA ILE A 14 8.13 7.65 -8.84
C ILE A 14 8.89 7.53 -10.16
N ALA A 15 8.67 8.43 -11.12
CA ALA A 15 9.41 8.42 -12.39
C ALA A 15 10.92 8.66 -12.22
N TYR A 16 11.33 9.28 -11.11
CA TYR A 16 12.72 9.56 -10.76
C TYR A 16 13.28 8.59 -9.71
N ASP A 17 12.49 7.59 -9.34
CA ASP A 17 12.83 6.66 -8.28
C ASP A 17 13.85 5.62 -8.78
N ASN A 18 15.02 5.57 -8.12
CA ASN A 18 16.10 4.65 -8.45
C ASN A 18 15.73 3.22 -8.01
N THR A 19 15.12 2.45 -8.90
CA THR A 19 15.02 1.00 -8.77
C THR A 19 16.23 0.36 -9.45
N LEU A 20 16.99 -0.48 -8.73
CA LEU A 20 18.13 -1.21 -9.28
C LEU A 20 17.67 -1.99 -10.53
N PRO A 21 18.32 -1.81 -11.69
CA PRO A 21 18.09 -2.67 -12.85
C PRO A 21 18.38 -4.12 -12.45
N ASP A 22 17.38 -4.98 -12.54
CA ASP A 22 17.57 -6.40 -12.28
C ASP A 22 18.51 -6.96 -13.37
N PRO A 23 19.61 -7.67 -13.03
CA PRO A 23 20.59 -8.15 -14.02
C PRO A 23 20.02 -9.17 -15.01
N GLN A 24 18.84 -9.71 -14.71
CA GLN A 24 18.13 -10.69 -15.54
C GLN A 24 16.75 -10.14 -15.91
N PRO A 25 16.23 -10.45 -17.10
CA PRO A 25 14.92 -9.97 -17.52
C PRO A 25 13.85 -10.51 -16.55
N VAL A 26 13.28 -9.61 -15.74
CA VAL A 26 12.15 -9.93 -14.88
C VAL A 26 10.98 -10.34 -15.77
N ARG A 27 10.53 -11.58 -15.62
CA ARG A 27 9.29 -12.03 -16.27
C ARG A 27 8.13 -11.40 -15.50
N TRP A 28 7.50 -10.39 -16.10
CA TRP A 28 6.28 -9.79 -15.59
C TRP A 28 5.21 -10.90 -15.47
N ASN A 29 4.83 -11.24 -14.24
CA ASN A 29 3.71 -12.14 -13.97
C ASN A 29 2.49 -11.30 -13.59
N PRO A 30 1.60 -10.98 -14.55
CA PRO A 30 0.47 -10.08 -14.31
C PRO A 30 -0.50 -10.65 -13.29
N GLU A 31 -0.67 -11.97 -13.24
CA GLU A 31 -1.60 -12.65 -12.33
C GLU A 31 -1.19 -12.45 -10.87
N ARG A 32 0.11 -12.59 -10.58
CA ARG A 32 0.66 -12.37 -9.23
C ARG A 32 0.48 -10.92 -8.78
N THR A 33 0.81 -9.96 -9.65
CA THR A 33 0.68 -8.54 -9.33
C THR A 33 -0.78 -8.16 -9.13
N PHE A 34 -1.68 -8.62 -10.01
CA PHE A 34 -3.11 -8.33 -9.92
C PHE A 34 -3.74 -8.90 -8.65
N ALA A 35 -3.42 -10.15 -8.28
CA ALA A 35 -3.93 -10.76 -7.06
C ALA A 35 -3.51 -9.99 -5.80
N VAL A 36 -2.24 -9.57 -5.72
CA VAL A 36 -1.75 -8.77 -4.57
C VAL A 36 -2.42 -7.41 -4.51
N SER A 37 -2.59 -6.74 -5.66
CA SER A 37 -3.29 -5.45 -5.73
C SER A 37 -4.74 -5.54 -5.27
N ILE A 38 -5.47 -6.60 -5.61
CA ILE A 38 -6.84 -6.81 -5.12
C ILE A 38 -6.85 -6.97 -3.60
N VAL A 39 -5.98 -7.81 -3.05
CA VAL A 39 -5.94 -8.06 -1.60
C VAL A 39 -5.60 -6.77 -0.85
N LEU A 40 -4.59 -6.02 -1.29
CA LEU A 40 -4.22 -4.76 -0.67
C LEU A 40 -5.31 -3.68 -0.84
N GLY A 41 -5.97 -3.63 -2.00
CA GLY A 41 -7.10 -2.73 -2.23
C GLY A 41 -8.27 -3.01 -1.29
N LEU A 42 -8.63 -4.28 -1.10
CA LEU A 42 -9.68 -4.66 -0.15
C LEU A 42 -9.30 -4.31 1.29
N LEU A 43 -8.03 -4.48 1.68
CA LEU A 43 -7.56 -4.04 2.99
C LEU A 43 -7.62 -2.51 3.15
N ALA A 44 -7.26 -1.74 2.13
CA ALA A 44 -7.35 -0.28 2.17
C ALA A 44 -8.80 0.20 2.28
N VAL A 45 -9.73 -0.47 1.61
CA VAL A 45 -11.17 -0.23 1.77
C VAL A 45 -11.62 -0.56 3.20
N ALA A 46 -11.27 -1.74 3.72
CA ALA A 46 -11.60 -2.15 5.09
C ALA A 46 -11.02 -1.18 6.13
N GLN A 47 -9.78 -0.72 5.94
CA GLN A 47 -9.15 0.32 6.75
C GLN A 47 -9.98 1.61 6.76
N SER A 48 -10.47 2.05 5.60
CA SER A 48 -11.20 3.32 5.47
C SER A 48 -12.57 3.23 6.14
N PHE A 49 -13.29 2.13 5.92
CA PHE A 49 -14.55 1.84 6.61
C PHE A 49 -14.38 1.65 8.13
N GLY A 50 -13.28 1.04 8.56
CA GLY A 50 -12.94 0.90 9.97
C GLY A 50 -12.77 2.25 10.66
N LEU A 51 -12.06 3.19 10.02
CA LEU A 51 -11.89 4.54 10.56
C LEU A 51 -13.21 5.32 10.56
N LEU A 52 -14.00 5.20 9.49
CA LEU A 52 -15.34 5.81 9.40
C LEU A 52 -16.23 5.32 10.56
N ALA A 53 -16.27 4.00 10.79
CA ALA A 53 -17.05 3.41 11.88
C ALA A 53 -16.56 3.88 13.26
N LEU A 54 -15.25 4.02 13.47
CA LEU A 54 -14.70 4.57 14.71
C LEU A 54 -15.07 6.05 14.90
N GLY A 55 -14.97 6.85 13.83
CA GLY A 55 -15.33 8.27 13.84
C GLY A 55 -16.81 8.51 14.15
N MET A 56 -17.69 7.67 13.59
CA MET A 56 -19.15 7.77 13.81
C MET A 56 -19.57 7.20 15.17
N ASN A 57 -19.15 5.97 15.50
CA ASN A 57 -19.72 5.23 16.62
C ASN A 57 -19.00 5.46 17.96
N VAL A 58 -17.70 5.79 17.93
CA VAL A 58 -16.91 5.99 19.14
C VAL A 58 -16.73 7.48 19.42
N LEU A 59 -16.24 8.21 18.41
CA LEU A 59 -15.88 9.62 18.56
C LEU A 59 -17.06 10.58 18.35
N HIS A 60 -18.21 10.09 17.85
CA HIS A 60 -19.44 10.87 17.60
C HIS A 60 -19.17 12.20 16.89
N LEU A 61 -18.27 12.18 15.91
CA LEU A 61 -17.83 13.38 15.20
C LEU A 61 -18.90 13.89 14.25
N ASP A 62 -18.98 15.22 14.14
CA ASP A 62 -19.79 15.87 13.13
C ASP A 62 -19.29 15.53 11.71
N GLY A 63 -20.18 15.56 10.72
CA GLY A 63 -19.88 15.15 9.34
C GLY A 63 -18.70 15.90 8.74
N ALA A 64 -18.54 17.18 9.10
CA ALA A 64 -17.42 18.02 8.69
C ALA A 64 -16.06 17.51 9.23
N HIS A 65 -15.99 17.14 10.51
CA HIS A 65 -14.77 16.61 11.13
C HIS A 65 -14.46 15.19 10.63
N LEU A 66 -15.50 14.39 10.42
CA LEU A 66 -15.37 13.05 9.85
C LEU A 66 -14.81 13.09 8.42
N GLN A 67 -15.25 14.06 7.61
CA GLN A 67 -14.69 14.30 6.27
C GLN A 67 -13.20 14.66 6.34
N THR A 68 -12.80 15.58 7.23
CA THR A 68 -11.38 15.93 7.40
C THR A 68 -10.55 14.73 7.88
N MET A 69 -11.10 13.94 8.80
CA MET A 69 -10.45 12.74 9.33
C MET A 69 -10.23 11.68 8.26
N LEU A 70 -11.23 11.44 7.40
CA LEU A 70 -11.12 10.54 6.25
C LEU A 70 -10.17 11.09 5.19
N PHE A 71 -10.21 12.39 4.92
CA PHE A 71 -9.27 13.04 4.01
C PHE A 71 -7.82 12.80 4.46
N LEU A 72 -7.52 13.04 5.75
CA LEU A 72 -6.20 12.81 6.32
C LEU A 72 -5.82 11.32 6.25
N GLN A 73 -6.73 10.40 6.54
CA GLN A 73 -6.45 8.97 6.46
C GLN A 73 -6.17 8.51 5.02
N LEU A 74 -6.93 8.96 4.04
CA LEU A 74 -6.71 8.60 2.65
C LEU A 74 -5.36 9.16 2.16
N LEU A 75 -5.01 10.39 2.55
CA LEU A 75 -3.73 11.00 2.23
C LEU A 75 -2.54 10.28 2.90
N VAL A 76 -2.63 9.98 4.20
CA VAL A 76 -1.57 9.27 4.94
C VAL A 76 -1.48 7.82 4.46
N GLY A 77 -2.60 7.11 4.48
CA GLY A 77 -2.69 5.70 4.10
C GLY A 77 -2.30 5.44 2.65
N GLY A 78 -2.69 6.32 1.72
CA GLY A 78 -2.31 6.23 0.31
C GLY A 78 -0.80 6.28 0.10
N HIS A 79 -0.13 7.25 0.72
CA HIS A 79 1.32 7.36 0.64
C HIS A 79 2.07 6.22 1.36
N LEU A 80 1.57 5.75 2.50
CA LEU A 80 2.14 4.57 3.17
C LEU A 80 1.99 3.31 2.30
N LEU A 81 0.83 3.12 1.68
CA LEU A 81 0.58 2.01 0.76
C LEU A 81 1.44 2.12 -0.52
N LEU A 82 1.68 3.32 -1.03
CA LEU A 82 2.61 3.57 -2.13
C LEU A 82 4.02 3.10 -1.75
N LEU A 83 4.53 3.51 -0.59
CA LEU A 83 5.83 3.04 -0.10
C LEU A 83 5.86 1.53 0.10
N LEU A 84 4.76 0.95 0.56
CA LEU A 84 4.63 -0.49 0.75
C LEU A 84 4.64 -1.26 -0.58
N THR A 85 3.96 -0.76 -1.61
CA THR A 85 3.82 -1.45 -2.90
C THR A 85 5.03 -1.29 -3.82
N ARG A 86 5.89 -0.29 -3.56
CA ARG A 86 7.11 0.01 -4.34
C ARG A 86 8.01 -1.21 -4.59
N THR A 87 8.17 -2.09 -3.59
CA THR A 87 9.01 -3.29 -3.74
C THR A 87 8.19 -4.55 -3.42
N PRO A 88 8.44 -5.69 -4.09
CA PRO A 88 7.76 -6.95 -3.77
C PRO A 88 8.28 -7.62 -2.48
N LYS A 89 9.29 -7.03 -1.82
CA LYS A 89 9.84 -7.49 -0.55
C LYS A 89 9.16 -6.76 0.62
N ALA A 90 9.41 -7.22 1.84
CA ALA A 90 8.89 -6.56 3.05
C ALA A 90 9.34 -5.09 3.10
N PHE A 91 8.56 -4.21 3.72
CA PHE A 91 8.89 -2.77 3.87
C PHE A 91 10.31 -2.53 4.42
N TRP A 92 10.82 -3.45 5.23
CA TRP A 92 12.14 -3.39 5.87
C TRP A 92 13.27 -4.08 5.08
N ALA A 93 12.97 -4.67 3.92
CA ALA A 93 13.95 -5.41 3.13
C ALA A 93 14.54 -4.50 2.02
N PRO A 94 15.86 -4.55 1.78
CA PRO A 94 16.49 -3.79 0.70
C PRO A 94 15.87 -4.17 -0.66
N PRO A 95 15.64 -3.20 -1.57
CA PRO A 95 16.21 -1.84 -1.60
C PRO A 95 15.39 -0.74 -0.89
N TYR A 96 16.08 0.15 -0.18
CA TYR A 96 15.50 1.32 0.49
C TYR A 96 14.93 2.35 -0.50
N PRO A 97 13.90 3.14 -0.11
CA PRO A 97 13.36 4.22 -0.93
C PRO A 97 14.43 5.24 -1.32
N SER A 98 14.36 5.76 -2.55
CA SER A 98 15.19 6.89 -2.95
C SER A 98 14.87 8.11 -2.09
N TRP A 99 15.88 8.95 -1.85
CA TRP A 99 15.73 10.14 -1.02
C TRP A 99 14.67 11.10 -1.60
N GLN A 100 14.57 11.18 -2.93
CA GLN A 100 13.59 12.03 -3.62
C GLN A 100 12.13 11.63 -3.31
N LEU A 101 11.80 10.33 -3.40
CA LEU A 101 10.47 9.83 -3.09
C LEU A 101 10.12 10.07 -1.62
N LEU A 102 11.07 9.84 -0.72
CA LEU A 102 10.88 10.04 0.71
C LEU A 102 10.61 11.51 1.02
N THR A 103 11.39 12.44 0.45
CA THR A 103 11.17 13.88 0.66
C THR A 103 9.84 14.36 0.10
N ALA A 104 9.38 13.81 -1.03
CA ALA A 104 8.11 14.16 -1.63
C ALA A 104 6.94 13.70 -0.75
N VAL A 105 6.98 12.44 -0.29
CA VAL A 105 5.97 11.89 0.63
C VAL A 105 5.98 12.67 1.94
N VAL A 106 7.12 12.85 2.60
CA VAL A 106 7.18 13.58 3.87
C VAL A 106 6.72 15.04 3.72
N GLY A 107 7.08 15.70 2.61
CA GLY A 107 6.64 17.06 2.31
C GLY A 107 5.13 17.18 2.17
N THR A 108 4.48 16.29 1.40
CA THR A 108 3.02 16.30 1.23
C THR A 108 2.29 15.89 2.50
N GLN A 109 2.88 14.99 3.31
CA GLN A 109 2.34 14.62 4.63
C GLN A 109 2.33 15.81 5.60
N ILE A 110 3.44 16.53 5.72
CA ILE A 110 3.52 17.72 6.55
C ILE A 110 2.50 18.75 6.08
N LEU A 111 2.42 19.01 4.78
CA LEU A 111 1.44 19.93 4.21
C LEU A 111 0.00 19.52 4.56
N GLY A 112 -0.35 18.25 4.38
CA GLY A 112 -1.68 17.73 4.69
C GLY A 112 -2.05 17.83 6.17
N VAL A 113 -1.10 17.55 7.07
CA VAL A 113 -1.29 17.71 8.52
C VAL A 113 -1.50 19.18 8.88
N LEU A 114 -0.71 20.10 8.32
CA LEU A 114 -0.88 21.53 8.56
C LEU A 114 -2.21 22.04 8.00
N MET A 115 -2.63 21.58 6.82
CA MET A 115 -3.95 21.91 6.24
C MET A 115 -5.09 21.48 7.17
N CYS A 116 -5.04 20.25 7.70
CA CYS A 116 -6.06 19.74 8.61
C CYS A 116 -6.02 20.42 9.99
N GLY A 117 -4.83 20.74 10.50
CA GLY A 117 -4.64 21.38 11.82
C GLY A 117 -5.03 22.84 11.84
N PHE A 118 -4.74 23.60 10.78
CA PHE A 118 -5.10 25.02 10.66
C PHE A 118 -6.47 25.26 10.02
N GLY A 119 -7.12 24.22 9.50
CA GLY A 119 -8.42 24.35 8.83
C GLY A 119 -8.35 25.00 7.45
N TRP A 120 -7.23 24.86 6.75
CA TRP A 120 -7.07 25.39 5.39
C TRP A 120 -7.67 24.39 4.39
N LEU A 121 -8.68 24.81 3.62
CA LEU A 121 -9.47 24.01 2.65
C LEU A 121 -10.41 22.95 3.25
N VAL A 122 -10.17 22.52 4.48
CA VAL A 122 -10.99 21.55 5.22
C VAL A 122 -11.26 22.04 6.65
N PRO A 123 -12.36 21.65 7.30
CA PRO A 123 -12.62 21.98 8.70
C PRO A 123 -11.45 21.60 9.62
N ALA A 124 -11.07 22.49 10.53
CA ALA A 124 -9.97 22.26 11.46
C ALA A 124 -10.24 21.03 12.34
N LEU A 125 -9.33 20.07 12.30
CA LEU A 125 -9.36 18.88 13.13
C LEU A 125 -8.46 19.11 14.35
N PRO A 126 -8.93 18.83 15.58
CA PRO A 126 -8.07 18.99 16.74
C PRO A 126 -6.86 18.04 16.67
N TRP A 127 -5.70 18.55 17.07
CA TRP A 127 -4.40 17.87 16.93
C TRP A 127 -4.34 16.46 17.53
N HIS A 128 -5.11 16.19 18.59
CA HIS A 128 -5.19 14.85 19.17
C HIS A 128 -5.77 13.82 18.19
N LEU A 129 -6.79 14.20 17.41
CA LEU A 129 -7.38 13.31 16.39
C LEU A 129 -6.42 13.09 15.22
N ILE A 130 -5.66 14.11 14.82
CA ILE A 130 -4.60 13.97 13.81
C ILE A 130 -3.60 12.90 14.24
N GLY A 131 -3.15 12.96 15.50
CA GLY A 131 -2.25 11.94 16.07
C GLY A 131 -2.87 10.55 16.06
N TRP A 132 -4.14 10.42 16.43
CA TRP A 132 -4.87 9.14 16.38
C TRP A 132 -4.96 8.57 14.96
N VAL A 133 -5.25 9.40 13.96
CA VAL A 133 -5.29 8.98 12.55
C VAL A 133 -3.92 8.47 12.11
N TRP A 134 -2.84 9.13 12.51
CA TRP A 134 -1.47 8.68 12.22
C TRP A 134 -1.17 7.31 12.84
N VAL A 135 -1.47 7.13 14.12
CA VAL A 135 -1.28 5.83 14.81
C VAL A 135 -2.08 4.74 14.13
N TYR A 136 -3.34 5.01 13.79
CA TYR A 136 -4.21 4.07 13.08
C TYR A 136 -3.61 3.65 11.73
N ASN A 137 -3.13 4.60 10.93
CA ASN A 137 -2.50 4.32 9.65
C ASN A 137 -1.21 3.51 9.79
N LEU A 138 -0.38 3.81 10.81
CA LEU A 138 0.85 3.05 11.09
C LEU A 138 0.56 1.60 11.50
N VAL A 139 -0.48 1.38 12.32
CA VAL A 139 -0.92 0.02 12.67
C VAL A 139 -1.38 -0.73 11.42
N TRP A 140 -2.20 -0.10 10.58
CA TRP A 140 -2.67 -0.70 9.33
C TRP A 140 -1.55 -0.97 8.32
N MET A 141 -0.52 -0.13 8.27
CA MET A 141 0.67 -0.37 7.45
C MET A 141 1.34 -1.70 7.81
N ILE A 142 1.48 -2.01 9.11
CA ILE A 142 2.06 -3.29 9.57
C ILE A 142 1.18 -4.46 9.15
N VAL A 143 -0.15 -4.32 9.29
CA VAL A 143 -1.11 -5.34 8.87
C VAL A 143 -1.01 -5.59 7.36
N GLN A 144 -0.97 -4.53 6.55
CA GLN A 144 -0.87 -4.63 5.09
C GLN A 144 0.47 -5.25 4.65
N ASP A 145 1.60 -4.91 5.29
CA ASP A 145 2.91 -5.53 5.00
C ASP A 145 2.89 -7.03 5.31
N GLY A 146 2.30 -7.42 6.44
CA GLY A 146 2.12 -8.82 6.81
C GLY A 146 1.26 -9.60 5.80
N VAL A 147 0.11 -9.05 5.41
CA VAL A 147 -0.78 -9.71 4.44
C VAL A 147 -0.15 -9.79 3.05
N LYS A 148 0.56 -8.75 2.62
CA LYS A 148 1.33 -8.76 1.37
C LYS A 148 2.34 -9.91 1.35
N TRP A 149 3.11 -10.08 2.43
CA TRP A 149 4.09 -11.16 2.54
C TRP A 149 3.43 -12.55 2.49
N VAL A 150 2.34 -12.75 3.22
CA VAL A 150 1.56 -14.01 3.19
C VAL A 150 1.03 -14.28 1.77
N THR A 151 0.46 -13.28 1.12
CA THR A 151 -0.10 -13.40 -0.24
C THR A 151 0.99 -13.82 -1.23
N TYR A 152 2.17 -13.20 -1.15
CA TYR A 152 3.30 -13.59 -1.98
C TYR A 152 3.79 -15.01 -1.70
N ARG A 153 3.81 -15.44 -0.43
CA ARG A 153 4.22 -16.79 -0.05
C ARG A 153 3.25 -17.84 -0.59
N VAL A 154 1.94 -17.61 -0.51
CA VAL A 154 0.91 -18.52 -1.02
C VAL A 154 1.01 -18.65 -2.54
N ILE A 155 1.18 -17.53 -3.26
CA ILE A 155 1.30 -17.55 -4.73
C ILE A 155 2.59 -18.29 -5.16
N ASN A 156 3.71 -18.04 -4.49
CA ASN A 156 4.97 -18.73 -4.81
C ASN A 156 4.90 -20.24 -4.53
N GLN A 157 4.17 -20.67 -3.49
CA GLN A 157 3.97 -22.10 -3.21
C GLN A 157 3.14 -22.80 -4.29
N ARG A 158 2.12 -22.13 -4.85
CA ARG A 158 1.33 -22.68 -5.96
C ARG A 158 2.15 -22.83 -7.24
N ALA A 159 2.96 -21.83 -7.57
CA ALA A 159 3.86 -21.88 -8.73
C ALA A 159 4.91 -23.01 -8.64
N ASN A 160 5.42 -23.29 -7.44
CA ASN A 160 6.36 -24.41 -7.21
C ASN A 160 5.66 -25.79 -7.20
N GLY A 161 4.36 -25.86 -6.89
CA GLY A 161 3.59 -27.10 -6.95
C GLY A 161 3.29 -27.57 -8.37
N GLU A 162 3.13 -26.65 -9.32
CA GLU A 162 2.89 -26.97 -10.74
C GLU A 162 4.12 -27.54 -11.46
N THR A 163 5.32 -27.14 -11.05
CA THR A 163 6.60 -27.66 -11.59
C THR A 163 6.94 -29.08 -11.12
N THR A 164 6.23 -29.61 -10.13
CA THR A 164 6.45 -30.98 -9.61
C THR A 164 5.57 -32.03 -10.32
N ARG A 165 4.62 -31.61 -11.17
CA ARG A 165 3.90 -32.55 -12.03
C ARG A 165 4.83 -32.90 -13.20
N PRO A 166 5.17 -34.19 -13.43
CA PRO A 166 5.95 -34.55 -14.61
C PRO A 166 5.21 -34.00 -15.82
N GLY A 167 5.90 -33.15 -16.60
CA GLY A 167 5.33 -32.60 -17.83
C GLY A 167 4.89 -33.76 -18.71
N PHE A 168 3.83 -33.57 -19.51
CA PHE A 168 3.28 -34.63 -20.36
C PHE A 168 4.37 -35.35 -21.19
N GLY A 169 5.42 -34.64 -21.60
CA GLY A 169 6.59 -35.24 -22.26
C GLY A 169 7.43 -36.20 -21.39
N GLN A 170 7.53 -35.97 -20.07
CA GLN A 170 8.16 -36.91 -19.13
C GLN A 170 7.30 -38.13 -18.86
N LEU A 171 5.96 -37.99 -18.90
CA LEU A 171 5.05 -39.13 -18.79
C LEU A 171 5.09 -40.01 -20.05
N VAL A 172 5.16 -39.41 -21.24
CA VAL A 172 5.30 -40.15 -22.51
C VAL A 172 6.63 -40.90 -22.57
N THR A 173 7.75 -40.26 -22.20
CA THR A 173 9.06 -40.94 -22.16
C THR A 173 9.17 -42.00 -21.07
N ALA A 174 8.44 -41.87 -19.95
CA ALA A 174 8.36 -42.93 -18.95
C ALA A 174 7.53 -44.15 -19.42
N LEU A 175 6.54 -43.93 -20.30
CA LEU A 175 5.72 -45.00 -20.88
C LEU A 175 6.38 -45.69 -22.08
N GLU A 176 7.25 -45.01 -22.84
CA GLU A 176 8.01 -45.62 -23.94
C GLU A 176 9.18 -46.50 -23.46
N ASN A 177 9.67 -46.29 -22.23
CA ASN A 177 10.85 -46.97 -21.68
C ASN A 177 10.53 -48.07 -20.65
N GLY A 178 9.26 -48.44 -20.46
CA GLY A 178 8.81 -49.50 -19.53
C GLY A 178 8.07 -50.62 -20.26
#